data_AF-A0A8J8PRF9-F1
#
_entry.id   AF-A0A8J8PRF9-F1
#
_cell.length_a   1.000
_cell.length_b   1.000
_cell.length_c   1.000
_cell.angle_alpha   90.00
_cell.angle_beta   90.00
_cell.angle_gamma   90.00
#
_symmetry.space_group_name_H-M   'P 1'
#
loop_
_entity.id
_entity.type
_entity.pdbx_description
1 polymer ?
#
loop_
_entity_poly.entity_id
_entity_poly.type
_entity_poly.pdbx_seq_one_letter_code
_entity_poly.pdbx_strand_id
1 'polypeptide(L)'
;MWIDIRVRMSLNDYLKKKGFSLTKHNEMEKVVMDDYEFYIANGNTVLLPIPLPTGKESLDDLVSMGIKYARASRIAQGLGSPLEYELKGSIVYVIKKYGNRQDLESGIIKSLEGIESLRYFL
;
A
#
# COMPACT_ATOMS: atom_id res chain seq x y z
N MET A 1 -10.27 36.44 7.95
CA MET A 1 -10.73 35.03 8.06
C MET A 1 -10.06 34.26 6.94
N TRP A 2 -8.92 33.61 7.21
CA TRP A 2 -8.20 32.84 6.21
C TRP A 2 -8.83 31.46 6.12
N ILE A 3 -9.56 31.22 5.04
CA ILE A 3 -10.06 29.88 4.74
C ILE A 3 -8.88 29.15 4.07
N ASP A 4 -8.14 28.37 4.85
CA ASP A 4 -7.13 27.42 4.34
C ASP A 4 -7.86 26.25 3.66
N ILE A 5 -8.40 26.46 2.45
CA ILE A 5 -8.82 25.37 1.57
C ILE A 5 -7.54 24.73 1.02
N ARG A 6 -6.88 23.91 1.84
CA ARG A 6 -6.05 22.84 1.27
C ARG A 6 -7.02 21.88 0.64
N VAL A 7 -7.19 21.97 -0.67
CA VAL A 7 -7.78 20.90 -1.46
C VAL A 7 -6.92 19.66 -1.17
N ARG A 8 -7.36 18.82 -0.22
CA ARG A 8 -6.70 17.54 0.03
C ARG A 8 -6.85 16.75 -1.27
N MET A 9 -5.72 16.48 -1.89
CA MET A 9 -5.66 15.63 -3.08
C MET A 9 -6.24 14.27 -2.70
N SER A 10 -7.23 13.79 -3.48
CA SER A 10 -7.78 12.47 -3.25
C SER A 10 -6.70 11.41 -3.54
N LEU A 11 -6.83 10.23 -2.92
CA LEU A 11 -5.92 9.12 -3.22
C LEU A 11 -5.90 8.80 -4.72
N ASN A 12 -7.05 8.83 -5.38
CA ASN A 12 -7.15 8.55 -6.81
C ASN A 12 -6.37 9.57 -7.66
N ASP A 13 -6.47 10.86 -7.34
CA ASP A 13 -5.74 11.90 -8.05
C ASP A 13 -4.22 11.78 -7.83
N TYR A 14 -3.81 11.44 -6.60
CA TYR A 14 -2.41 11.18 -6.28
C TYR A 14 -1.86 9.99 -7.08
N LEU A 15 -2.56 8.86 -7.06
CA LEU A 15 -2.15 7.64 -7.77
C LEU A 15 -2.03 7.89 -9.28
N LYS A 16 -3.02 8.55 -9.89
CA LYS A 16 -2.97 8.91 -11.32
C LYS A 16 -1.77 9.77 -11.69
N LYS A 17 -1.42 10.77 -10.86
CA LYS A 17 -0.23 11.61 -11.07
C LYS A 17 1.07 10.81 -11.03
N LYS A 18 1.09 9.71 -10.29
CA LYS A 18 2.23 8.80 -10.16
C LYS A 18 2.25 7.69 -11.21
N GLY A 19 1.27 7.64 -12.11
CA GLY A 19 1.12 6.55 -13.08
C GLY A 19 0.57 5.26 -12.48
N PHE A 20 0.11 5.28 -11.23
CA PHE A 20 -0.54 4.15 -10.57
C PHE A 20 -2.05 4.17 -10.83
N SER A 21 -2.70 3.04 -10.59
CA SER A 21 -4.16 2.93 -10.75
C SER A 21 -4.88 2.42 -9.51
N LEU A 22 -6.14 2.84 -9.38
CA LEU A 22 -7.06 2.40 -8.34
C LEU A 22 -8.26 1.77 -9.02
N THR A 23 -8.42 0.46 -8.88
CA THR A 23 -9.53 -0.30 -9.46
C THR A 23 -10.49 -0.72 -8.36
N LYS A 24 -11.79 -0.52 -8.55
CA LYS A 24 -12.81 -0.87 -7.56
C LYS A 24 -13.55 -2.14 -7.95
N HIS A 25 -13.64 -3.08 -7.02
CA HIS A 25 -14.42 -4.31 -7.13
C HIS A 25 -15.24 -4.51 -5.85
N ASN A 26 -16.54 -4.22 -5.91
CA ASN A 26 -17.45 -4.27 -4.76
C ASN A 26 -16.95 -3.40 -3.58
N GLU A 27 -16.77 -4.01 -2.40
CA GLU A 27 -16.27 -3.37 -1.16
C GLU A 27 -14.74 -3.34 -1.06
N MET A 28 -14.05 -3.79 -2.11
CA MET A 28 -12.60 -3.84 -2.18
C MET A 28 -12.09 -2.93 -3.29
N GLU A 29 -11.11 -2.10 -2.96
CA GLU A 29 -10.35 -1.33 -3.93
C GLU A 29 -8.96 -1.94 -4.04
N LYS A 30 -8.41 -1.99 -5.25
CA LYS A 30 -7.08 -2.49 -5.54
C LYS A 30 -6.21 -1.34 -6.03
N VAL A 31 -5.13 -1.07 -5.31
CA VAL A 31 -4.09 -0.14 -5.74
C VAL A 31 -3.06 -0.94 -6.52
N VAL A 32 -2.83 -0.55 -7.77
CA VAL A 32 -1.88 -1.19 -8.68
C VAL A 32 -0.73 -0.22 -8.95
N MET A 33 0.47 -0.67 -8.59
CA MET A 33 1.75 -0.03 -8.88
C MET A 33 2.56 -0.93 -9.83
N ASP A 34 3.70 -0.44 -10.34
CA ASP A 34 4.51 -1.17 -11.33
C ASP A 34 4.94 -2.58 -10.87
N ASP A 35 5.42 -2.69 -9.63
CA ASP A 35 6.03 -3.91 -9.07
C ASP A 35 5.27 -4.48 -7.85
N TYR A 36 4.16 -3.85 -7.48
CA TYR A 36 3.40 -4.21 -6.28
C TYR A 36 1.94 -3.82 -6.36
N GLU A 37 1.09 -4.56 -5.66
CA GLU A 37 -0.33 -4.30 -5.55
C GLU A 37 -0.80 -4.56 -4.12
N PHE A 38 -1.79 -3.78 -3.69
CA PHE A 38 -2.39 -3.95 -2.36
C PHE A 38 -3.86 -3.54 -2.38
N TYR A 39 -4.57 -3.82 -1.29
CA TYR A 39 -6.01 -3.66 -1.23
C TYR A 39 -6.44 -2.66 -0.17
N ILE A 40 -7.59 -2.04 -0.40
CA ILE A 40 -8.36 -1.30 0.59
C ILE A 40 -9.71 -2.01 0.75
N ALA A 41 -9.96 -2.56 1.94
CA ALA A 41 -11.19 -3.24 2.29
C ALA A 41 -12.06 -2.37 3.20
N ASN A 42 -13.38 -2.50 3.07
CA ASN A 42 -14.39 -1.87 3.94
C ASN A 42 -14.24 -0.34 4.05
N GLY A 43 -13.63 0.30 3.03
CA GLY A 43 -13.40 1.74 2.96
C GLY A 43 -12.33 2.32 3.90
N ASN A 44 -11.85 1.58 4.91
CA ASN A 44 -10.93 2.11 5.93
C ASN A 44 -9.78 1.16 6.33
N THR A 45 -9.61 0.04 5.65
CA THR A 45 -8.59 -0.96 6.00
C THR A 45 -7.64 -1.19 4.84
N VAL A 46 -6.34 -1.01 5.05
CA VAL A 46 -5.29 -1.35 4.07
C VAL A 46 -4.81 -2.77 4.32
N LEU A 47 -4.66 -3.55 3.25
CA LEU A 47 -4.17 -4.93 3.26
C LEU A 47 -2.96 -5.03 2.33
N LEU A 48 -1.77 -5.24 2.89
CA LEU A 48 -0.53 -5.40 2.13
C LEU A 48 -0.19 -6.90 2.02
N PRO A 49 -0.33 -7.52 0.83
CA PRO A 49 -0.01 -8.93 0.64
C PRO A 49 1.50 -9.17 0.49
N ILE A 50 2.05 -10.03 1.34
CA ILE A 50 3.43 -10.51 1.26
C ILE A 50 3.39 -12.00 0.90
N PRO A 51 3.85 -12.40 -0.31
CA PRO A 51 3.93 -13.80 -0.67
C PRO A 51 5.02 -14.50 0.14
N LEU A 52 4.73 -15.72 0.60
CA LEU A 52 5.67 -16.62 1.26
C LEU A 52 6.12 -17.71 0.27
N PRO A 53 7.40 -18.10 0.29
CA PRO A 53 7.90 -19.14 -0.59
C PRO A 53 7.29 -20.49 -0.22
N THR A 54 6.93 -21.27 -1.23
CA THR A 54 6.36 -22.62 -1.11
C THR A 54 7.38 -23.73 -1.39
N GLY A 55 8.57 -23.35 -1.86
CA GLY A 55 9.65 -24.27 -2.24
C GLY A 55 9.57 -24.76 -3.69
N LYS A 56 8.71 -24.15 -4.50
CA LYS A 56 8.50 -24.49 -5.93
C LYS A 56 8.84 -23.34 -6.87
N GLU A 57 9.24 -22.21 -6.32
CA GLU A 57 9.57 -20.98 -7.02
C GLU A 57 10.91 -21.09 -7.75
N SER A 58 11.00 -20.50 -8.94
CA SER A 58 12.27 -20.27 -9.62
C SER A 58 13.09 -19.17 -8.94
N LEU A 59 14.35 -18.98 -9.34
CA LEU A 59 15.16 -17.86 -8.84
C LEU A 59 14.50 -16.50 -9.15
N ASP A 60 13.94 -16.35 -10.35
CA ASP A 60 13.28 -15.11 -10.76
C ASP A 60 12.00 -14.84 -9.95
N ASP A 61 11.27 -15.90 -9.59
CA ASP A 61 10.13 -15.81 -8.68
C ASP A 61 10.57 -15.33 -7.29
N LEU A 62 11.65 -15.91 -6.75
CA LEU A 62 12.19 -15.53 -5.44
C LEU A 62 12.67 -14.07 -5.43
N VAL A 63 13.33 -13.61 -6.49
CA VAL A 63 13.72 -12.20 -6.66
C VAL A 63 12.49 -11.30 -6.69
N SER A 64 11.47 -11.67 -7.47
CA SER A 64 10.20 -10.94 -7.56
C SER A 64 9.48 -10.88 -6.21
N MET A 65 9.50 -11.95 -5.43
CA MET A 65 8.97 -11.98 -4.07
C MET A 65 9.75 -11.07 -3.12
N GLY A 66 11.08 -11.03 -3.24
CA GLY A 66 11.92 -10.12 -2.48
C GLY A 66 11.58 -8.64 -2.74
N ILE A 67 11.30 -8.28 -4.00
CA ILE A 67 10.82 -6.94 -4.37
C ILE A 67 9.48 -6.64 -3.69
N LYS A 68 8.51 -7.56 -3.75
CA LYS A 68 7.20 -7.40 -3.11
C LYS A 68 7.33 -7.24 -1.59
N TYR A 69 8.20 -8.03 -0.95
CA TYR A 69 8.49 -7.89 0.48
C TYR A 69 9.04 -6.51 0.82
N ALA A 70 10.04 -6.03 0.06
CA ALA A 70 10.64 -4.72 0.27
C ALA A 70 9.61 -3.59 0.12
N ARG A 71 8.70 -3.69 -0.86
CA ARG A 71 7.60 -2.74 -1.07
C ARG A 71 6.63 -2.76 0.10
N ALA A 72 6.12 -3.93 0.48
CA ALA A 72 5.20 -4.08 1.61
C ALA A 72 5.81 -3.52 2.91
N SER A 73 7.08 -3.83 3.18
CA SER A 73 7.80 -3.36 4.37
C SER A 73 7.89 -1.84 4.42
N ARG A 74 8.29 -1.19 3.32
CA ARG A 74 8.38 0.27 3.29
C ARG A 74 7.02 0.94 3.40
N ILE A 75 5.99 0.39 2.74
CA ILE A 75 4.63 0.92 2.87
C ILE A 75 4.17 0.78 4.32
N ALA A 76 4.34 -0.39 4.93
CA ALA A 76 3.98 -0.64 6.33
C ALA A 76 4.67 0.34 7.31
N GLN A 77 5.95 0.62 7.10
CA GLN A 77 6.69 1.62 7.88
C GLN A 77 6.06 3.01 7.76
N GLY A 78 5.70 3.42 6.53
CA GLY A 78 5.04 4.71 6.30
C GLY A 78 3.60 4.79 6.83
N LEU A 79 2.88 3.67 6.90
CA LEU A 79 1.53 3.60 7.49
C LEU A 79 1.56 3.71 9.03
N GLY A 80 2.66 3.29 9.65
CA GLY A 80 2.90 3.37 11.09
C GLY A 80 2.06 2.41 11.94
N SER A 81 2.40 2.30 13.23
CA SER A 81 1.74 1.42 14.20
C SER A 81 0.34 1.91 14.62
N PRO A 82 -0.55 1.03 15.13
CA PRO A 82 -0.41 -0.43 15.16
C PRO A 82 -0.67 -1.06 13.78
N LEU A 83 -0.08 -2.25 13.57
CA LEU A 83 -0.29 -3.12 12.42
C LEU A 83 -0.75 -4.50 12.92
N GLU A 84 -1.73 -5.08 12.24
CA GLU A 84 -2.17 -6.46 12.45
C GLU A 84 -1.59 -7.37 11.35
N TYR A 85 -1.53 -8.66 11.61
CA TYR A 85 -1.00 -9.66 10.66
C TYR A 85 -1.94 -10.86 10.57
N GLU A 86 -2.18 -11.32 9.35
CA GLU A 86 -3.02 -12.48 9.08
C GLU A 86 -2.37 -13.37 8.01
N LEU A 87 -2.29 -14.68 8.25
CA LEU A 87 -1.79 -15.66 7.27
C LEU A 87 -2.98 -16.31 6.55
N LYS A 88 -3.02 -16.21 5.22
CA LYS A 88 -3.98 -16.95 4.37
C LYS A 88 -3.24 -17.70 3.29
N GLY A 89 -3.18 -19.02 3.43
CA GLY A 89 -2.41 -19.87 2.52
C GLY A 89 -0.93 -19.47 2.53
N SER A 90 -0.38 -19.14 1.36
CA SER A 90 1.00 -18.67 1.19
C SER A 90 1.14 -17.14 1.18
N ILE A 91 0.17 -16.39 1.72
CA ILE A 91 0.23 -14.92 1.77
C ILE A 91 0.07 -14.46 3.22
N VAL A 92 1.01 -13.63 3.67
CA VAL A 92 0.86 -12.83 4.91
C VAL A 92 0.27 -11.48 4.53
N TYR A 93 -0.85 -11.13 5.13
CA TYR A 93 -1.42 -9.79 5.03
C TYR A 93 -0.94 -8.95 6.21
N VAL A 94 -0.28 -7.83 5.91
CA VAL A 94 -0.08 -6.74 6.87
C VAL A 94 -1.29 -5.82 6.79
N ILE A 95 -1.96 -5.62 7.91
CA ILE A 95 -3.27 -4.99 7.98
C ILE A 95 -3.17 -3.70 8.79
N LYS A 96 -3.65 -2.59 8.21
CA LYS A 96 -3.77 -1.30 8.88
C LYS A 96 -5.21 -0.83 8.84
N LYS A 97 -5.83 -0.64 10.02
CA LYS A 97 -7.17 -0.08 10.16
C LYS A 97 -7.09 1.41 10.50
N TYR A 98 -7.95 2.18 9.86
CA TYR A 98 -8.13 3.62 10.10
C TYR A 98 -9.52 3.90 10.66
N GLY A 99 -9.66 4.99 11.41
CA GLY A 99 -10.95 5.42 11.93
C GLY A 99 -11.92 5.86 10.83
N ASN A 100 -11.40 6.38 9.71
CA ASN A 100 -12.18 6.85 8.58
C ASN A 100 -11.37 6.78 7.26
N ARG A 101 -12.05 7.00 6.14
CA ARG A 101 -11.46 6.98 4.80
C ARG A 101 -10.41 8.07 4.60
N GLN A 102 -10.64 9.26 5.13
CA GLN A 102 -9.78 10.42 4.94
C GLN A 102 -8.39 10.21 5.57
N ASP A 103 -8.34 9.58 6.74
CA ASP A 103 -7.10 9.24 7.42
C ASP A 103 -6.36 8.12 6.70
N LEU A 104 -7.10 7.15 6.14
CA LEU A 104 -6.52 6.11 5.27
C LEU A 104 -5.86 6.73 4.04
N GLU A 105 -6.56 7.59 3.32
CA GLU A 105 -6.00 8.20 2.10
C GLU A 105 -4.75 9.04 2.41
N SER A 106 -4.82 9.84 3.48
CA SER A 106 -3.68 10.63 3.96
C SER A 106 -2.49 9.74 4.37
N GLY A 107 -2.77 8.61 5.05
CA GLY A 107 -1.75 7.65 5.46
C GLY A 107 -1.07 6.97 4.28
N ILE A 108 -1.84 6.54 3.28
CA ILE A 108 -1.30 5.94 2.05
C ILE A 108 -0.44 6.95 1.29
N ILE A 109 -0.95 8.18 1.06
CA ILE A 109 -0.22 9.21 0.33
C ILE A 109 1.14 9.49 0.99
N LYS A 110 1.14 9.76 2.30
CA LYS A 110 2.38 10.02 3.06
C LYS A 110 3.36 8.84 3.00
N SER A 111 2.85 7.62 3.11
CA SER A 111 3.67 6.41 3.01
C SER A 111 4.35 6.31 1.65
N LEU A 112 3.61 6.56 0.57
CA LEU A 112 4.13 6.53 -0.80
C LEU A 112 5.13 7.67 -1.07
N GLU A 113 4.89 8.87 -0.55
CA GLU A 113 5.83 10.00 -0.63
C GLU A 113 7.15 9.70 0.11
N GLY A 114 7.06 9.08 1.30
CA GLY A 114 8.23 8.67 2.08
C GLY A 114 9.08 7.60 1.37
N ILE A 115 8.46 6.73 0.57
CA ILE A 115 9.19 5.74 -0.24
C ILE A 115 10.00 6.39 -1.35
N GLU A 116 9.42 7.40 -2.02
CA GLU A 116 10.09 8.08 -3.12
C GLU A 116 11.29 8.91 -2.65
N SER A 117 11.17 9.59 -1.50
CA SER A 117 12.28 10.37 -0.96
C SER A 117 13.50 9.50 -0.61
N LEU A 118 13.27 8.27 -0.14
CA LEU A 118 14.32 7.30 0.15
C LEU A 118 14.98 6.69 -1.10
N ARG A 119 14.34 6.78 -2.28
CA ARG A 119 14.93 6.31 -3.55
C ARG A 119 16.14 7.15 -3.97
N TYR A 120 16.24 8.39 -3.49
CA TYR A 120 17.35 9.30 -3.78
C TYR A 120 18.52 9.19 -2.78
N PHE A 121 18.42 8.31 -1.78
CA PHE A 121 19.48 8.07 -0.79
C PHE A 121 20.23 6.74 -0.99
N LEU A 122 19.92 6.00 -2.05
CA LEU A 122 20.66 4.82 -2.54
C LEU A 122 21.44 5.22 -3.80
#